data_AF-A0A4Q3R7M1-F1
#
_entry.id   AF-A0A4Q3R7M1-F1
#
_cell.length_a   1.000
_cell.length_b   1.000
_cell.length_c   1.000
_cell.angle_alpha   90.00
_cell.angle_beta   90.00
_cell.angle_gamma   90.00
#
_symmetry.space_group_name_H-M   'P 1'
#
loop_
_entity.id
_entity.type
_entity.pdbx_description
1 polymer ?
#
loop_
_entity_poly.entity_id
_entity_poly.type
_entity_poly.pdbx_seq_one_letter_code
_entity_poly.pdbx_strand_id
1 'polypeptide(L)'
;MTADQLTLMAILFRVIFITVGVALVEKFDWLLYVFGGFLVYTGVKIFAADQEDEFDPGSNPVYRFINKVFPIHHKDVSGKFMIRIHGKPYFTNMFVVIIMLATTDIVFALDSIPAVFAIVTDSPNKELIIYTSNIFAVLGLRSLYFLLKGAVNKFEYLQQGIAIVLIFIGLKMLLPLVFKNVHVPVTISLMVIVICLAGSIIYSIQAAKRKKNENDLF
;
A
#
# COMPACT_ATOMS: atom_id res chain seq x y z
N MET A 1 16.72 4.62 17.76
CA MET A 1 16.69 4.24 16.34
C MET A 1 16.37 5.50 15.55
N THR A 2 17.26 5.95 14.67
CA THR A 2 17.01 7.15 13.84
C THR A 2 16.00 6.82 12.73
N ALA A 3 15.23 7.80 12.26
CA ALA A 3 14.23 7.60 11.19
C ALA A 3 14.84 6.94 9.93
N ASP A 4 16.12 7.17 9.69
CA ASP A 4 16.89 6.63 8.57
C ASP A 4 17.16 5.12 8.69
N GLN A 5 17.23 4.58 9.91
CA GLN A 5 17.36 3.13 10.12
C GLN A 5 16.04 2.40 9.87
N LEU A 6 14.92 3.05 10.15
CA LEU A 6 13.59 2.47 9.92
C LEU A 6 13.29 2.38 8.41
N THR A 7 13.64 3.42 7.65
CA THR A 7 13.48 3.40 6.19
C THR A 7 14.38 2.35 5.54
N LEU A 8 15.65 2.25 5.93
CA LEU A 8 16.54 1.19 5.41
C LEU A 8 15.99 -0.23 5.69
N MET A 9 15.46 -0.46 6.89
CA MET A 9 14.84 -1.74 7.23
C MET A 9 13.57 -2.02 6.41
N ALA A 10 12.68 -1.03 6.24
CA ALA A 10 11.48 -1.17 5.42
C ALA A 10 11.80 -1.54 3.96
N ILE A 11 12.85 -0.93 3.40
CA ILE A 11 13.32 -1.20 2.05
C ILE A 11 13.85 -2.62 1.94
N LEU A 12 14.69 -3.04 2.89
CA LEU A 12 15.24 -4.38 2.94
C LEU A 12 14.13 -5.43 3.04
N PHE A 13 13.15 -5.22 3.93
CA PHE A 13 11.99 -6.11 4.06
C PHE A 13 11.19 -6.18 2.77
N ARG A 14 10.90 -5.05 2.12
CA ARG A 14 10.17 -5.03 0.85
C ARG A 14 10.90 -5.80 -0.24
N VAL A 15 12.22 -5.62 -0.38
CA VAL A 15 13.02 -6.38 -1.36
C VAL A 15 12.93 -7.88 -1.08
N ILE A 16 13.11 -8.30 0.19
CA ILE A 16 13.00 -9.71 0.57
C ILE A 16 11.60 -10.27 0.30
N PHE A 17 10.53 -9.57 0.71
CA PHE A 17 9.16 -10.02 0.51
C PHE A 17 8.78 -10.13 -0.96
N ILE A 18 9.24 -9.19 -1.80
CA ILE A 18 8.98 -9.24 -3.24
C ILE A 18 9.77 -10.38 -3.88
N THR A 19 11.05 -10.57 -3.55
CA THR A 19 11.84 -11.70 -4.08
C THR A 19 11.22 -13.05 -3.69
N VAL A 20 10.86 -13.22 -2.42
CA VAL A 20 10.23 -14.46 -1.93
C VAL A 20 8.85 -14.64 -2.56
N GLY A 21 8.05 -13.57 -2.64
CA GLY A 21 6.73 -13.59 -3.28
C GLY A 21 6.83 -13.96 -4.77
N VAL A 22 7.84 -13.44 -5.47
CA VAL A 22 8.14 -13.79 -6.86
C VAL A 22 8.48 -15.26 -6.99
N ALA A 23 9.46 -15.73 -6.23
CA ALA A 23 9.85 -17.13 -6.25
C ALA A 23 8.71 -18.10 -5.87
N LEU A 24 7.78 -17.66 -5.00
CA LEU A 24 6.63 -18.47 -4.59
C LEU A 24 5.58 -18.55 -5.70
N VAL A 25 5.25 -17.42 -6.31
CA VAL A 25 4.25 -17.36 -7.39
C VAL A 25 4.74 -18.10 -8.65
N GLU A 26 6.02 -18.04 -8.97
CA GLU A 26 6.61 -18.84 -10.08
C GLU A 26 6.48 -20.35 -9.86
N LYS A 27 6.41 -20.81 -8.61
CA LYS A 27 6.19 -22.22 -8.29
C LYS A 27 4.71 -22.59 -8.22
N PHE A 28 3.84 -21.61 -8.02
CA PHE A 28 2.42 -21.82 -7.75
C PHE A 28 1.58 -20.81 -8.53
N ASP A 29 1.36 -21.10 -9.82
CA ASP A 29 0.59 -20.21 -10.71
C ASP A 29 -0.83 -19.92 -10.21
N TRP A 30 -1.44 -20.86 -9.46
CA TRP A 30 -2.77 -20.66 -8.89
C TRP A 30 -2.84 -19.51 -7.86
N LEU A 31 -1.71 -19.14 -7.25
CA LEU A 31 -1.63 -18.00 -6.35
C LEU A 31 -1.93 -16.68 -7.08
N LEU A 32 -1.61 -16.57 -8.37
CA LEU A 32 -1.97 -15.37 -9.15
C LEU A 32 -3.48 -15.14 -9.18
N TYR A 33 -4.28 -16.20 -9.26
CA TYR A 33 -5.73 -16.08 -9.27
C TYR A 33 -6.27 -15.69 -7.90
N VAL A 34 -5.68 -16.22 -6.81
CA VAL A 34 -6.02 -15.80 -5.45
C VAL A 34 -5.70 -14.33 -5.25
N PHE A 35 -4.51 -13.88 -5.68
CA PHE A 35 -4.14 -12.48 -5.61
C PHE A 35 -5.02 -11.60 -6.49
N GLY A 36 -5.38 -12.04 -7.69
CA GLY A 36 -6.30 -11.31 -8.57
C GLY A 36 -7.68 -11.12 -7.94
N GLY A 37 -8.26 -12.17 -7.36
CA GLY A 37 -9.52 -12.09 -6.63
C GLY A 37 -9.42 -11.21 -5.38
N PHE A 38 -8.32 -11.31 -4.63
CA PHE A 38 -8.04 -10.47 -3.49
C PHE A 38 -7.96 -8.99 -3.87
N LEU A 39 -7.28 -8.63 -4.97
CA LEU A 39 -7.16 -7.25 -5.45
C LEU A 39 -8.50 -6.66 -5.92
N VAL A 40 -9.33 -7.45 -6.61
CA VAL A 40 -10.69 -7.01 -6.96
C VAL A 40 -11.51 -6.77 -5.70
N TYR A 41 -11.45 -7.69 -4.74
CA TYR A 41 -12.15 -7.54 -3.47
C TYR A 41 -11.70 -6.31 -2.69
N THR A 42 -10.40 -6.08 -2.54
CA THR A 42 -9.87 -4.91 -1.84
C THR A 42 -10.19 -3.62 -2.58
N GLY A 43 -10.05 -3.59 -3.91
CA GLY A 43 -10.41 -2.44 -4.71
C GLY A 43 -11.90 -2.08 -4.59
N VAL A 44 -12.81 -3.06 -4.68
CA VAL A 44 -14.25 -2.83 -4.47
C VAL A 44 -14.53 -2.35 -3.05
N LYS A 45 -13.89 -2.94 -2.04
CA LYS A 45 -14.04 -2.53 -0.64
C LYS A 45 -13.57 -1.08 -0.43
N ILE A 46 -12.44 -0.69 -1.02
CA ILE A 46 -11.90 0.67 -0.92
C ILE A 46 -12.80 1.67 -1.66
N PHE A 47 -13.36 1.27 -2.80
CA PHE A 47 -14.29 2.11 -3.58
C PHE A 47 -15.65 2.28 -2.89
N ALA A 48 -16.11 1.25 -2.17
CA ALA A 48 -17.39 1.25 -1.45
C ALA A 48 -17.28 1.78 -0.01
N ALA A 49 -16.07 2.02 0.50
CA ALA A 49 -15.87 2.68 1.78
C ALA A 49 -16.19 4.17 1.61
N ASP A 50 -17.13 4.68 2.43
CA ASP A 50 -17.53 6.08 2.39
C ASP A 50 -16.42 6.99 2.96
N GLN A 51 -16.26 8.17 2.36
CA GLN A 51 -15.16 9.10 2.67
C GLN A 51 -15.29 9.79 4.03
N GLU A 52 -16.41 9.59 4.74
CA GLU A 52 -16.72 10.21 6.03
C GLU A 52 -16.39 9.33 7.24
N ASP A 53 -15.87 8.11 7.03
CA ASP A 53 -15.29 7.35 8.14
C ASP A 53 -13.93 7.97 8.48
N GLU A 54 -13.93 8.90 9.44
CA GLU A 54 -12.74 9.35 10.16
C GLU A 54 -11.85 8.13 10.40
N PHE A 55 -10.59 8.22 9.97
CA PHE A 55 -9.60 7.15 10.04
C PHE A 55 -9.28 6.85 11.50
N ASP A 56 -10.19 6.20 12.22
CA ASP A 56 -10.08 5.90 13.63
C ASP A 56 -9.00 4.80 13.77
N PRO A 57 -7.81 5.11 14.32
CA PRO A 57 -6.75 4.13 14.50
C PRO A 57 -7.22 2.93 15.35
N GLY A 58 -8.28 3.11 16.16
CA GLY A 58 -8.92 2.08 16.96
C GLY A 58 -9.75 1.05 16.19
N SER A 59 -10.07 1.31 14.92
CA SER A 59 -10.83 0.41 14.03
C SER A 59 -9.94 -0.58 13.26
N ASN A 60 -8.63 -0.34 13.21
CA ASN A 60 -7.72 -1.20 12.44
C ASN A 60 -7.66 -2.59 13.12
N PRO A 61 -8.07 -3.68 12.43
CA PRO A 61 -8.09 -5.03 13.01
C PRO A 61 -6.71 -5.45 13.55
N VAL A 62 -5.64 -4.92 12.95
CA VAL A 62 -4.26 -5.10 13.41
C VAL A 62 -4.05 -4.45 14.78
N TYR A 63 -4.51 -3.21 14.97
CA TYR A 63 -4.43 -2.49 16.24
C TYR A 63 -5.22 -3.20 17.35
N ARG A 64 -6.46 -3.65 17.05
CA ARG A 64 -7.27 -4.41 18.02
C ARG A 64 -6.65 -5.75 18.39
N PHE A 65 -6.06 -6.46 17.43
CA PHE A 65 -5.36 -7.72 17.70
C PHE A 65 -4.14 -7.49 18.60
N ILE A 66 -3.34 -6.46 18.31
CA ILE A 66 -2.17 -6.10 19.11
C ILE A 66 -2.58 -5.69 20.54
N ASN A 67 -3.64 -4.90 20.69
CA ASN A 67 -4.15 -4.45 22.00
C ASN A 67 -4.81 -5.59 22.81
N LYS A 68 -5.29 -6.64 22.14
CA LYS A 68 -5.84 -7.86 22.77
C LYS A 68 -4.75 -8.84 23.21
N VAL A 69 -3.65 -8.91 22.47
CA VAL A 69 -2.55 -9.86 22.74
C VAL A 69 -1.50 -9.26 23.68
N PHE A 70 -1.29 -7.95 23.66
CA PHE A 70 -0.25 -7.29 24.45
C PHE A 70 -0.84 -6.25 25.44
N PRO A 71 -0.47 -6.29 26.73
CA PRO A 71 -0.80 -5.22 27.67
C PRO A 71 0.03 -3.97 27.35
N ILE A 72 -0.60 -2.99 26.69
CA ILE A 72 0.04 -1.75 26.22
C ILE A 72 -0.09 -0.66 27.29
N HIS A 73 1.03 -0.15 27.77
CA HIS A 73 1.04 0.99 28.68
C HIS A 73 1.10 2.30 27.88
N HIS A 74 0.03 3.10 27.92
CA HIS A 74 -0.13 4.33 27.14
C HIS A 74 0.68 5.54 27.66
N LYS A 75 1.54 5.34 28.67
CA LYS A 75 2.45 6.39 29.15
C LYS A 75 3.76 6.29 28.38
N ASP A 76 4.04 7.29 27.56
CA ASP A 76 5.31 7.43 26.86
C ASP A 76 6.45 7.60 27.87
N VAL A 77 7.24 6.53 28.02
CA VAL A 77 8.51 6.58 28.74
C VAL A 77 9.62 6.44 27.71
N SER A 78 10.14 7.59 27.28
CA SER A 78 11.45 7.83 26.64
C SER A 78 12.11 6.59 25.98
N GLY A 79 11.78 6.35 24.71
CA GLY A 79 12.61 5.58 23.77
C GLY A 79 12.82 4.07 24.05
N LYS A 80 12.13 3.47 25.02
CA LYS A 80 12.27 2.04 25.35
C LYS A 80 11.11 1.22 24.78
N PHE A 81 11.41 0.12 24.08
CA PHE A 81 10.41 -0.78 23.45
C PHE A 81 9.61 -1.62 24.44
N MET A 82 10.20 -1.86 25.61
CA MET A 82 9.62 -2.65 26.68
C MET A 82 9.98 -1.99 28.01
N ILE A 83 8.97 -1.71 28.82
CA ILE A 83 9.14 -1.23 30.19
C ILE A 83 8.69 -2.33 31.14
N ARG A 84 9.46 -2.61 32.19
CA ARG A 84 9.01 -3.48 33.26
C ARG A 84 8.36 -2.62 34.33
N ILE A 85 7.07 -2.79 34.55
CA ILE A 85 6.34 -2.16 35.65
C ILE A 85 5.88 -3.29 36.57
N HIS A 86 6.26 -3.22 37.86
CA HIS A 86 5.96 -4.24 38.87
C HIS A 86 6.33 -5.69 38.44
N GLY A 87 7.51 -5.88 37.83
CA GLY A 87 8.01 -7.21 37.45
C GLY A 87 7.37 -7.83 36.19
N LYS A 88 6.34 -7.21 35.61
CA LYS A 88 5.70 -7.66 34.36
C LYS A 88 6.21 -6.85 33.17
N PRO A 89 6.49 -7.47 32.01
CA PRO A 89 6.83 -6.74 30.79
C PRO A 89 5.59 -6.04 30.23
N TYR A 90 5.70 -4.73 30.01
CA TYR A 90 4.71 -3.91 29.32
C TYR A 90 5.33 -3.34 28.04
N PHE A 91 4.55 -3.34 26.98
CA PHE A 91 4.95 -2.79 25.69
C PHE A 91 4.53 -1.32 25.60
N THR A 92 5.41 -0.50 25.00
CA THR A 92 5.20 0.94 24.84
C THR A 92 4.53 1.27 23.49
N ASN A 93 4.01 2.49 23.35
CA ASN A 93 3.43 2.97 22.08
C ASN A 93 4.40 2.82 20.89
N MET A 94 5.70 3.01 21.11
CA MET A 94 6.73 2.80 20.08
C MET A 94 6.78 1.37 19.53
N PHE A 95 6.54 0.35 20.37
CA PHE A 95 6.48 -1.04 19.92
C PHE A 95 5.25 -1.30 19.04
N VAL A 96 4.10 -0.72 19.41
CA VAL A 96 2.86 -0.81 18.64
C VAL A 96 3.04 -0.15 17.27
N VAL A 97 3.65 1.05 17.23
CA VAL A 97 3.94 1.76 15.98
C VAL A 97 4.86 0.93 15.08
N ILE A 98 5.91 0.29 15.62
CA ILE A 98 6.80 -0.57 14.82
C ILE A 98 6.06 -1.79 14.25
N ILE A 99 5.23 -2.47 15.04
CA ILE A 99 4.43 -3.59 14.53
C ILE A 99 3.45 -3.13 13.46
N MET A 100 2.79 -1.99 13.68
CA MET A 100 1.87 -1.41 12.69
C MET A 100 2.61 -1.07 11.39
N LEU A 101 3.80 -0.48 11.47
CA LEU A 101 4.64 -0.22 10.29
C LEU A 101 5.06 -1.51 9.58
N ALA A 102 5.57 -2.50 10.32
CA ALA A 102 5.97 -3.79 9.75
C ALA A 102 4.79 -4.54 9.10
N THR A 103 3.61 -4.50 9.73
CA THR A 103 2.40 -5.14 9.18
C THR A 103 1.89 -4.39 7.96
N THR A 104 1.91 -3.05 8.00
CA THR A 104 1.49 -2.22 6.87
C THR A 104 2.42 -2.44 5.66
N ASP A 105 3.72 -2.61 5.87
CA ASP A 105 4.67 -2.96 4.81
C ASP A 105 4.36 -4.32 4.16
N ILE A 106 4.02 -5.34 4.96
CA ILE A 106 3.58 -6.65 4.45
C ILE A 106 2.31 -6.50 3.61
N VAL A 107 1.34 -5.73 4.09
CA VAL A 107 0.09 -5.46 3.35
C VAL A 107 0.38 -4.73 2.05
N PHE A 108 1.30 -3.76 2.03
CA PHE A 108 1.72 -3.10 0.80
C PHE A 108 2.44 -4.06 -0.17
N ALA A 109 3.19 -5.05 0.33
CA ALA A 109 3.82 -6.04 -0.53
C ALA A 109 2.80 -6.92 -1.27
N LEU A 110 1.63 -7.17 -0.67
CA LEU A 110 0.53 -7.92 -1.28
C LEU A 110 -0.08 -7.22 -2.51
N ASP A 111 0.05 -5.90 -2.62
CA ASP A 111 -0.34 -5.16 -3.82
C ASP A 111 0.80 -5.11 -4.86
N SER A 112 2.04 -4.93 -4.39
CA SER A 112 3.18 -4.82 -5.30
C SER A 112 3.53 -6.13 -6.00
N ILE A 113 3.40 -7.29 -5.34
CA ILE A 113 3.74 -8.60 -5.95
C ILE A 113 2.84 -8.88 -7.17
N PRO A 114 1.50 -8.85 -7.04
CA PRO A 114 0.63 -9.20 -8.15
C PRO A 114 0.69 -8.16 -9.28
N ALA A 115 0.80 -6.87 -8.96
CA ALA A 115 0.94 -5.80 -9.95
C ALA A 115 2.21 -5.96 -10.79
N VAL A 116 3.34 -6.29 -10.16
CA VAL A 116 4.60 -6.57 -10.84
C VAL A 116 4.48 -7.79 -11.75
N PHE A 117 3.91 -8.89 -11.27
CA PHE A 117 3.70 -10.07 -12.11
C PHE A 117 2.81 -9.82 -13.30
N ALA A 118 1.74 -9.06 -13.12
CA ALA A 118 0.80 -8.71 -14.18
C ALA A 118 1.43 -7.83 -15.28
N ILE A 119 2.53 -7.14 -14.98
CA ILE A 119 3.20 -6.20 -15.90
C ILE A 119 4.43 -6.85 -16.55
N VAL A 120 5.15 -7.73 -15.85
CA VAL A 120 6.51 -8.14 -16.23
C VAL A 120 6.57 -9.56 -16.82
N THR A 121 5.44 -10.26 -16.99
CA THR A 121 5.38 -11.66 -17.48
C THR A 121 6.11 -11.89 -18.82
N ASP A 122 6.15 -10.88 -19.71
CA ASP A 122 6.65 -11.03 -21.09
C ASP A 122 8.09 -10.52 -21.32
N SER A 123 8.78 -10.02 -20.28
CA SER A 123 10.10 -9.38 -20.47
C SER A 123 11.29 -10.31 -20.13
N PRO A 124 12.29 -10.46 -21.03
CA PRO A 124 13.48 -11.27 -20.76
C PRO A 124 14.35 -10.74 -19.60
N ASN A 125 14.19 -9.47 -19.21
CA ASN A 125 14.89 -8.82 -18.09
C ASN A 125 13.98 -8.64 -16.86
N LYS A 126 13.08 -9.59 -16.60
CA LYS A 126 12.06 -9.48 -15.54
C LYS A 126 12.64 -9.10 -14.18
N GLU A 127 13.68 -9.80 -13.74
CA GLU A 127 14.28 -9.58 -12.41
C GLU A 127 14.86 -8.16 -12.28
N LEU A 128 15.53 -7.68 -13.34
CA LEU A 128 16.12 -6.34 -13.35
C LEU A 128 15.05 -5.26 -13.27
N ILE A 129 13.94 -5.40 -13.99
CA ILE A 129 12.82 -4.44 -13.95
C ILE A 129 12.19 -4.42 -12.54
N ILE A 130 12.03 -5.58 -11.91
CA ILE A 130 11.43 -5.70 -10.57
C ILE A 130 12.29 -5.00 -9.51
N TYR A 131 13.60 -5.27 -9.50
CA TYR A 131 14.50 -4.69 -8.51
C TYR A 131 14.71 -3.20 -8.74
N THR A 132 14.97 -2.79 -9.99
CA THR A 132 15.23 -1.38 -10.32
C THR A 132 14.00 -0.51 -10.06
N SER A 133 12.79 -0.97 -10.42
CA SER A 133 11.55 -0.24 -10.19
C SER A 133 11.24 -0.07 -8.69
N ASN A 134 11.41 -1.14 -7.88
CA ASN A 134 11.18 -1.04 -6.44
C ASN A 134 12.17 -0.14 -5.72
N ILE A 135 13.46 -0.25 -6.07
CA ILE A 135 14.49 0.63 -5.52
C ILE A 135 14.19 2.08 -5.92
N PHE A 136 13.81 2.34 -7.17
CA PHE A 136 13.44 3.67 -7.63
C PHE A 136 12.22 4.24 -6.89
N ALA A 137 11.17 3.44 -6.71
CA ALA A 137 9.96 3.83 -5.98
C ALA A 137 10.27 4.23 -4.53
N VAL A 138 11.15 3.46 -3.89
CA VAL A 138 11.64 3.73 -2.53
C VAL A 138 12.47 5.00 -2.45
N LEU A 139 13.44 5.17 -3.35
CA LEU A 139 14.37 6.31 -3.32
C LEU A 139 13.63 7.63 -3.57
N GLY A 140 12.62 7.61 -4.44
CA GLY A 140 11.76 8.76 -4.71
C GLY A 140 10.86 9.15 -3.54
N LEU A 141 10.49 8.22 -2.66
CA LEU A 141 9.52 8.45 -1.59
C LEU A 141 10.01 9.48 -0.57
N ARG A 142 11.33 9.55 -0.28
CA ARG A 142 11.88 10.54 0.67
C ARG A 142 11.68 11.97 0.19
N SER A 143 11.84 12.21 -1.11
CA SER A 143 11.60 13.51 -1.74
C SER A 143 10.09 13.79 -1.85
N LEU A 144 9.32 12.79 -2.27
CA LEU A 144 7.88 12.91 -2.43
C LEU A 144 7.16 13.12 -1.10
N TYR A 145 7.66 12.58 0.02
CA TYR A 145 7.07 12.74 1.34
C TYR A 145 6.96 14.22 1.74
N PHE A 146 7.96 15.05 1.40
CA PHE A 146 7.91 16.48 1.68
C PHE A 146 6.81 17.18 0.86
N LEU A 147 6.68 16.81 -0.42
CA LEU A 147 5.62 17.32 -1.29
C LEU A 147 4.23 16.85 -0.83
N LEU A 148 4.11 15.57 -0.48
CA LEU A 148 2.86 14.94 -0.08
C LEU A 148 2.37 15.50 1.25
N LYS A 149 3.26 15.72 2.22
CA LYS A 149 2.89 16.30 3.53
C LYS A 149 2.18 17.66 3.41
N GLY A 150 2.55 18.48 2.42
CA GLY A 150 1.89 19.76 2.14
C GLY A 150 0.63 19.64 1.27
N ALA A 151 0.43 18.51 0.59
CA ALA A 151 -0.65 18.30 -0.37
C ALA A 151 -1.66 17.22 0.05
N VAL A 152 -1.43 16.52 1.17
CA VAL A 152 -2.24 15.38 1.64
C VAL A 152 -3.73 15.73 1.76
N ASN A 153 -4.04 16.93 2.24
CA ASN A 153 -5.42 17.42 2.39
C ASN A 153 -6.14 17.69 1.05
N LYS A 154 -5.42 17.65 -0.09
CA LYS A 154 -5.98 17.84 -1.44
C LYS A 154 -6.20 16.52 -2.17
N PHE A 155 -5.84 15.38 -1.57
CA PHE A 155 -5.88 14.05 -2.19
C PHE A 155 -7.05 13.17 -1.72
N GLU A 156 -8.21 13.79 -1.46
CA GLU A 156 -9.45 13.10 -1.04
C GLU A 156 -9.85 11.99 -2.03
N TYR A 157 -9.68 12.22 -3.35
CA TYR A 157 -10.11 11.28 -4.40
C TYR A 157 -9.03 10.29 -4.86
N LEU A 158 -7.84 10.33 -4.25
CA LEU A 158 -6.72 9.46 -4.63
C LEU A 158 -7.01 8.00 -4.26
N GLN A 159 -7.74 7.76 -3.17
CA GLN A 159 -8.10 6.43 -2.71
C GLN A 159 -8.99 5.68 -3.72
N GLN A 160 -9.91 6.39 -4.38
CA GLN A 160 -10.77 5.88 -5.45
C GLN A 160 -9.96 5.59 -6.72
N GLY A 161 -8.97 6.44 -7.04
CA GLY A 161 -8.03 6.18 -8.13
C GLY A 161 -7.25 4.88 -7.93
N ILE A 162 -6.75 4.65 -6.71
CA ILE A 162 -6.06 3.41 -6.33
C ILE A 162 -7.02 2.22 -6.40
N ALA A 163 -8.25 2.35 -5.91
CA ALA A 163 -9.26 1.30 -5.99
C ALA A 163 -9.55 0.84 -7.42
N ILE A 164 -9.70 1.78 -8.36
CA ILE A 164 -9.91 1.46 -9.78
C ILE A 164 -8.70 0.73 -10.37
N VAL A 165 -7.48 1.16 -10.03
CA VAL A 165 -6.24 0.50 -10.45
C VAL A 165 -6.16 -0.93 -9.91
N LEU A 166 -6.49 -1.15 -8.62
CA LEU A 166 -6.52 -2.47 -8.00
C LEU A 166 -7.51 -3.41 -8.67
N ILE A 167 -8.74 -2.94 -8.94
CA ILE A 167 -9.75 -3.70 -9.67
C ILE A 167 -9.25 -4.04 -11.07
N PHE A 168 -8.67 -3.07 -11.78
CA PHE A 168 -8.16 -3.28 -13.13
C PHE A 168 -7.03 -4.31 -13.18
N ILE A 169 -6.04 -4.21 -12.28
CA ILE A 169 -4.94 -5.17 -12.18
C ILE A 169 -5.47 -6.56 -11.78
N GLY A 170 -6.37 -6.64 -10.80
CA GLY A 170 -6.96 -7.90 -10.36
C GLY A 170 -7.77 -8.59 -11.47
N LEU A 171 -8.59 -7.84 -12.22
CA LEU A 171 -9.31 -8.36 -13.38
C LEU A 171 -8.36 -8.82 -14.48
N LYS A 172 -7.29 -8.05 -14.76
CA LYS A 172 -6.25 -8.43 -15.72
C LYS A 172 -5.58 -9.75 -15.34
N MET A 173 -5.34 -9.98 -14.05
CA MET A 173 -4.74 -11.23 -13.55
C MET A 173 -5.69 -12.42 -13.60
N LEU A 174 -7.00 -12.18 -13.48
CA LEU A 174 -8.03 -13.21 -13.63
C LEU A 174 -8.40 -13.49 -15.09
N LEU A 175 -8.05 -12.59 -16.02
CA LEU A 175 -8.37 -12.69 -17.43
C LEU A 175 -7.94 -14.02 -18.09
N PRO A 176 -6.72 -14.56 -17.83
CA PRO A 176 -6.29 -15.84 -18.36
C PRO A 176 -7.15 -17.03 -17.91
N LEU A 177 -7.88 -16.90 -16.79
CA LEU A 177 -8.79 -17.93 -16.28
C LEU A 177 -10.07 -18.04 -17.14
N VAL A 178 -10.49 -16.94 -17.77
CA VAL A 178 -11.75 -16.84 -18.53
C VAL A 178 -11.49 -16.86 -20.04
N PHE A 179 -10.40 -16.23 -20.51
CA PHE A 179 -10.04 -16.14 -21.93
C PHE A 179 -8.59 -16.59 -22.14
N LYS A 180 -8.39 -17.86 -22.52
CA LYS A 180 -7.06 -18.47 -22.76
C LYS A 180 -6.19 -17.77 -23.83
N ASN A 181 -6.75 -16.85 -24.62
CA ASN A 181 -6.10 -16.28 -25.80
C ASN A 181 -5.98 -14.74 -25.81
N VAL A 182 -6.33 -14.03 -24.73
CA VAL A 182 -6.24 -12.56 -24.69
C VAL A 182 -5.05 -12.13 -23.84
N HIS A 183 -3.95 -11.77 -24.50
CA HIS A 183 -2.83 -11.09 -23.85
C HIS A 183 -3.09 -9.58 -23.92
N VAL A 184 -3.35 -8.94 -22.78
CA VAL A 184 -3.45 -7.48 -22.73
C VAL A 184 -2.03 -6.91 -22.79
N PRO A 185 -1.68 -6.14 -23.84
CA PRO A 185 -0.37 -5.53 -23.94
C PRO A 185 -0.05 -4.71 -22.70
N VAL A 186 1.14 -4.91 -22.16
CA VAL A 186 1.64 -4.20 -20.97
C VAL A 186 1.52 -2.69 -21.14
N THR A 187 1.78 -2.18 -22.36
CA THR A 187 1.68 -0.75 -22.71
C THR A 187 0.28 -0.19 -22.49
N ILE A 188 -0.77 -0.93 -22.86
CA ILE A 188 -2.16 -0.49 -22.66
C ILE A 188 -2.48 -0.46 -21.17
N SER A 189 -2.07 -1.51 -20.45
CA SER A 189 -2.23 -1.58 -18.99
C SER A 189 -1.55 -0.41 -18.28
N LEU A 190 -0.32 -0.09 -18.66
CA LEU A 190 0.44 1.03 -18.10
C LEU A 190 -0.26 2.36 -18.39
N MET A 191 -0.72 2.56 -19.61
CA MET A 191 -1.42 3.79 -20.01
C MET A 191 -2.72 3.98 -19.22
N VAL A 192 -3.51 2.91 -19.04
CA VAL A 192 -4.74 2.95 -18.23
C VAL A 192 -4.43 3.32 -16.77
N ILE A 193 -3.39 2.71 -16.17
CA ILE A 193 -2.98 3.03 -14.79
C ILE A 193 -2.56 4.50 -14.68
N VAL A 194 -1.72 4.98 -15.59
CA VAL A 194 -1.26 6.38 -15.60
C VAL A 194 -2.43 7.34 -15.76
N ILE A 195 -3.36 7.08 -16.68
CA ILE A 195 -4.54 7.92 -16.89
C ILE A 195 -5.45 7.91 -15.67
N CYS A 196 -5.68 6.75 -15.07
CA CYS A 196 -6.52 6.62 -13.89
C CYS A 196 -5.94 7.40 -12.69
N LEU A 197 -4.64 7.23 -12.43
CA LEU A 197 -3.97 7.93 -11.33
C LEU A 197 -3.87 9.43 -11.61
N ALA A 198 -3.42 9.85 -12.79
CA ALA A 198 -3.35 11.27 -13.16
C ALA A 198 -4.74 11.93 -13.12
N GLY A 199 -5.76 11.24 -13.63
CA GLY A 199 -7.15 11.68 -13.60
C GLY A 199 -7.65 11.86 -12.17
N SER A 200 -7.41 10.89 -11.28
CA SER A 200 -7.79 10.98 -9.86
C SER A 200 -7.08 12.15 -9.15
N ILE A 201 -5.80 12.38 -9.44
CA ILE A 201 -5.03 13.50 -8.89
C ILE A 201 -5.58 14.84 -9.37
N ILE A 202 -5.81 14.99 -10.67
CA ILE A 202 -6.36 16.22 -11.26
C ILE A 202 -7.75 16.50 -10.72
N TYR A 203 -8.60 15.48 -10.68
CA TYR A 203 -9.96 15.58 -10.13
C TYR A 203 -9.94 15.97 -8.65
N SER A 204 -9.06 15.35 -7.87
CA SER A 204 -8.90 15.67 -6.45
C SER A 204 -8.46 17.11 -6.20
N ILE A 205 -7.51 17.62 -6.98
CA ILE A 205 -7.05 19.01 -6.87
C ILE A 205 -8.16 19.98 -7.28
N GLN A 206 -8.92 19.68 -8.34
CA GLN A 206 -10.03 20.53 -8.79
C GLN A 206 -11.18 20.55 -7.77
N ALA A 207 -11.56 19.41 -7.21
CA ALA A 207 -12.57 19.30 -6.16
C ALA A 207 -12.16 20.07 -4.90
N ALA A 208 -10.89 19.95 -4.47
CA ALA A 208 -10.36 20.69 -3.33
C ALA A 208 -10.33 22.21 -3.58
N LYS A 209 -10.06 22.65 -4.82
CA LYS A 209 -10.10 24.08 -5.19
C LYS A 209 -11.52 24.63 -5.23
N ARG A 210 -12.50 23.82 -5.66
CA ARG A 210 -13.92 24.18 -5.68
C ARG A 210 -14.49 24.37 -4.28
N LYS A 211 -14.22 23.43 -3.34
CA LYS A 211 -14.60 23.58 -1.91
C LYS A 211 -14.03 24.86 -1.28
N LYS A 212 -12.79 25.25 -1.63
CA LYS A 212 -12.17 26.48 -1.09
C LYS A 212 -12.86 27.76 -1.58
N ASN A 213 -13.17 27.86 -2.88
CA ASN A 213 -13.82 29.04 -3.45
C ASN A 213 -15.26 29.26 -2.95
N GLU A 214 -15.94 28.19 -2.54
CA GLU A 214 -17.31 28.25 -2.02
C GLU A 214 -17.36 28.77 -0.58
N ASN A 215 -16.35 28.45 0.25
CA ASN A 215 -16.21 28.97 1.61
C ASN A 215 -15.73 30.44 1.66
N ASP A 216 -15.09 30.95 0.61
CA ASP A 216 -14.65 32.35 0.53
C ASP A 216 -15.79 33.29 0.03
N LEU A 217 -16.96 32.72 -0.32
CA LEU A 217 -18.13 33.44 -0.83
C LEU A 217 -19.24 33.66 0.23
N PHE A 218 -19.02 33.17 1.45
CA PHE A 218 -19.87 33.37 2.65
C PHE A 218 -19.07 34.08 3.74
#